data_AF-A0A848Y9X6-F1
#
_entry.id   AF-A0A848Y9X6-F1
#
_cell.length_a   1.000
_cell.length_b   1.000
_cell.length_c   1.000
_cell.angle_alpha   90.00
_cell.angle_beta   90.00
_cell.angle_gamma   90.00
#
_symmetry.space_group_name_H-M   'P 1'
#
loop_
_entity.id
_entity.type
_entity.pdbx_description
1 polymer ?
#
loop_
_entity_poly.entity_id
_entity_poly.type
_entity_poly.pdbx_seq_one_letter_code
_entity_poly.pdbx_strand_id
1 'polypeptide(L)'
;MALFWCCASQAQAAGERINVIAKPVEFSILDPERREFGELRYLGGLILESRDKRFGGFSGLVLTRQGRRLLTVSDQGWWMSAELDYAGGRLSNLSKVRFGPLVNKRGKRWRRKRFQDAEAIATFGADESAGVLVGYERRPRMQLYKVDAEGLTGRPKPIAVPKAMKKGRKNKELEAVGRFGAGPNAGKYIALSEANLDKNGNVKGWMWRPGHKAERFSIRRRRDYSVTDLAILRGGDVAILERRLGFLKLPGTAIRLIKASALKKGATVDGRVLMEAAAPAQLVD
;
A
#
# COMPACT_ATOMS: atom_id res chain seq x y z
N MET A 1 -50.62 -8.85 22.44
CA MET A 1 -50.18 -8.27 21.16
C MET A 1 -48.72 -7.85 21.32
N ALA A 2 -47.78 -8.66 20.82
CA ALA A 2 -46.35 -8.39 21.00
C ALA A 2 -45.82 -7.59 19.81
N LEU A 3 -45.46 -6.32 20.04
CA LEU A 3 -44.73 -5.52 19.06
C LEU A 3 -43.30 -6.05 18.96
N PHE A 4 -42.99 -6.72 17.84
CA PHE A 4 -41.61 -7.00 17.46
C PHE A 4 -41.02 -5.76 16.80
N TRP A 5 -40.20 -5.02 17.54
CA TRP A 5 -39.37 -3.97 16.95
C TRP A 5 -38.13 -4.60 16.33
N CYS A 6 -38.17 -4.82 15.02
CA CYS A 6 -36.99 -5.20 14.26
C CYS A 6 -36.22 -3.91 13.87
N CYS A 7 -35.33 -3.44 14.74
CA CYS A 7 -34.33 -2.45 14.34
C CYS A 7 -33.31 -3.14 13.43
N ALA A 8 -33.50 -3.03 12.12
CA ALA A 8 -32.44 -3.30 11.16
C ALA A 8 -31.30 -2.31 11.43
N SER A 9 -30.15 -2.80 11.90
CA SER A 9 -28.97 -1.94 12.06
C SER A 9 -28.60 -1.40 10.69
N GLN A 10 -28.63 -0.08 10.54
CA GLN A 10 -28.09 0.59 9.36
C GLN A 10 -26.68 0.07 9.08
N ALA A 11 -26.39 -0.15 7.81
CA ALA A 11 -25.06 -0.57 7.36
C ALA A 11 -24.04 0.49 7.78
N GLN A 12 -23.33 0.25 8.87
CA GLN A 12 -22.18 1.07 9.26
C GLN A 12 -21.05 0.81 8.25
N ALA A 13 -21.06 1.57 7.15
CA ALA A 13 -20.08 1.45 6.07
C ALA A 13 -19.56 2.80 5.56
N ALA A 14 -20.18 3.93 5.94
CA ALA A 14 -19.66 5.25 5.60
C ALA A 14 -18.61 5.69 6.64
N GLY A 15 -17.47 6.20 6.18
CA GLY A 15 -16.43 6.73 7.07
C GLY A 15 -16.91 7.99 7.80
N GLU A 16 -16.50 8.13 9.05
CA GLU A 16 -16.78 9.34 9.82
C GLU A 16 -15.72 10.40 9.57
N ARG A 17 -16.03 11.65 9.92
CA ARG A 17 -15.05 12.73 9.88
C ARG A 17 -14.20 12.69 11.13
N ILE A 18 -12.90 12.84 10.96
CA ILE A 18 -11.96 13.07 12.07
C ILE A 18 -11.14 14.32 11.78
N ASN A 19 -10.67 14.98 12.84
CA ASN A 19 -9.75 16.10 12.69
C ASN A 19 -8.33 15.57 12.45
N VAL A 20 -7.71 15.98 11.35
CA VAL A 20 -6.29 15.70 11.04
C VAL A 20 -5.63 17.02 10.73
N ILE A 21 -4.56 17.30 11.45
CA ILE A 21 -3.68 18.43 11.21
C ILE A 21 -2.62 17.95 10.23
N ALA A 22 -2.44 18.66 9.12
CA ALA A 22 -1.35 18.41 8.19
C ALA A 22 -0.37 19.58 8.18
N LYS A 23 0.92 19.28 8.23
CA LYS A 23 1.99 20.27 8.18
C LYS A 23 2.90 19.94 6.99
N PRO A 24 3.10 20.88 6.04
CA PRO A 24 4.10 20.71 5.00
C PRO A 24 5.48 20.44 5.58
N VAL A 25 6.21 19.57 4.91
CA VAL A 25 7.62 19.30 5.20
C VAL A 25 8.44 19.33 3.93
N GLU A 26 9.74 19.53 4.09
CA GLU A 26 10.72 19.39 3.01
C GLU A 26 11.40 18.03 3.11
N PHE A 27 11.75 17.46 1.97
CA PHE A 27 12.38 16.13 1.95
C PHE A 27 13.85 16.19 2.34
N SER A 28 14.58 17.24 1.96
CA SER A 28 15.97 17.43 2.39
C SER A 28 16.02 18.34 3.61
N ILE A 29 16.70 17.86 4.64
CA ILE A 29 16.91 18.58 5.90
C ILE A 29 18.06 19.60 5.75
N LEU A 30 19.09 19.24 4.98
CA LEU A 30 20.28 20.06 4.79
C LEU A 30 20.14 21.09 3.67
N ASP A 31 19.26 20.85 2.70
CA ASP A 31 18.97 21.77 1.59
C ASP A 31 17.46 21.79 1.31
N PRO A 32 16.69 22.56 2.10
CA PRO A 32 15.22 22.60 1.99
C PRO A 32 14.71 23.10 0.63
N GLU A 33 15.55 23.71 -0.21
CA GLU A 33 15.18 24.15 -1.57
C GLU A 33 15.41 23.07 -2.63
N ARG A 34 16.15 22.01 -2.31
CA ARG A 34 16.36 20.90 -3.24
C ARG A 34 15.04 20.25 -3.64
N ARG A 35 14.87 20.05 -4.95
CA ARG A 35 13.69 19.38 -5.53
C ARG A 35 14.01 18.08 -6.26
N GLU A 36 15.23 17.91 -6.77
CA GLU A 36 15.61 16.72 -7.54
C GLU A 36 16.38 15.71 -6.69
N PHE A 37 15.87 14.48 -6.64
CA PHE A 37 16.42 13.36 -5.89
C PHE A 37 16.56 12.14 -6.80
N GLY A 38 17.74 11.99 -7.40
CA GLY A 38 17.96 11.03 -8.48
C GLY A 38 17.13 11.43 -9.70
N GLU A 39 16.25 10.54 -10.15
CA GLU A 39 15.34 10.76 -11.27
C GLU A 39 13.95 11.27 -10.84
N LEU A 40 13.74 11.50 -9.54
CA LEU A 40 12.45 11.91 -8.99
C LEU A 40 12.50 13.38 -8.56
N ARG A 41 11.44 14.11 -8.93
CA ARG A 41 11.15 15.44 -8.40
C ARG A 41 10.24 15.35 -7.18
N TYR A 42 10.63 16.01 -6.10
CA TYR A 42 9.83 16.15 -4.90
C TYR A 42 8.70 17.16 -5.12
N LEU A 43 7.45 16.72 -4.92
CA LEU A 43 6.24 17.55 -5.09
C LEU A 43 5.66 18.06 -3.75
N GLY A 44 6.30 17.74 -2.63
CA GLY A 44 5.83 18.07 -1.29
C GLY A 44 5.54 16.82 -0.45
N GLY A 45 5.40 17.04 0.85
CA GLY A 45 5.13 16.01 1.84
C GLY A 45 4.41 16.63 3.03
N LEU A 46 3.71 15.79 3.78
CA LEU A 46 2.93 16.21 4.94
C LEU A 46 3.27 15.34 6.14
N ILE A 47 3.48 15.98 7.29
CA ILE A 47 3.33 15.31 8.59
C ILE A 47 1.86 15.41 8.99
N LEU A 48 1.27 14.28 9.34
CA LEU A 48 -0.15 14.18 9.71
C LEU A 48 -0.28 13.84 11.19
N GLU A 49 -1.11 14.61 11.90
CA GLU A 49 -1.37 14.44 13.34
C GLU A 49 -2.88 14.39 13.62
N SER A 50 -3.31 13.52 14.51
CA SER A 50 -4.69 13.49 15.00
C SER A 50 -4.74 13.09 16.48
N ARG A 51 -5.73 13.63 17.20
CA ARG A 51 -6.04 13.21 18.57
C ARG A 51 -6.89 11.94 18.63
N ASP A 52 -7.38 11.46 17.48
CA ASP A 52 -8.11 10.20 17.41
C ASP A 52 -7.16 9.03 17.70
N LYS A 53 -7.45 8.26 18.76
CA LYS A 53 -6.60 7.14 19.20
C LYS A 53 -6.46 6.01 18.17
N ARG A 54 -7.28 6.01 17.12
CA ARG A 54 -7.24 5.03 16.03
C ARG A 54 -6.36 5.47 14.87
N PHE A 55 -5.95 6.74 14.85
CA PHE A 55 -5.15 7.32 13.78
C PHE A 55 -3.70 6.84 13.85
N GLY A 56 -3.10 6.57 12.69
CA GLY A 56 -1.73 6.07 12.57
C GLY A 56 -1.64 4.59 12.21
N GLY A 57 -0.42 4.05 12.28
CA GLY A 57 -0.13 2.68 11.85
C GLY A 57 -0.41 2.45 10.36
N PHE A 58 -0.32 3.50 9.54
CA PHE A 58 -0.57 3.40 8.10
C PHE A 58 0.54 2.61 7.43
N SER A 59 0.18 1.47 6.84
CA SER A 59 1.15 0.58 6.19
C SER A 59 1.20 0.75 4.68
N GLY A 60 0.10 1.19 4.06
CA GLY A 60 0.04 1.39 2.62
C GLY A 60 -0.89 2.53 2.22
N LEU A 61 -0.61 3.10 1.05
CA LEU A 61 -1.40 4.17 0.46
C LEU A 61 -1.52 4.06 -1.06
N VAL A 62 -2.60 4.61 -1.60
CA VAL A 62 -2.75 4.85 -3.04
C VAL A 62 -3.31 6.24 -3.29
N LEU A 63 -2.89 6.82 -4.40
CA LEU A 63 -3.50 8.03 -4.94
C LEU A 63 -4.46 7.66 -6.07
N THR A 64 -5.55 8.40 -6.19
CA THR A 64 -6.41 8.34 -7.37
C THR A 64 -5.65 8.80 -8.61
N ARG A 65 -6.12 8.44 -9.82
CA ARG A 65 -5.36 8.70 -11.06
C ARG A 65 -5.02 10.19 -11.28
N GLN A 66 -5.81 11.09 -10.71
CA GLN A 66 -5.60 12.54 -10.79
C GLN A 66 -4.67 13.08 -9.69
N GLY A 67 -4.20 12.25 -8.75
CA GLY A 67 -3.39 12.67 -7.62
C GLY A 67 -4.17 13.50 -6.58
N ARG A 68 -5.50 13.54 -6.66
CA ARG A 68 -6.33 14.45 -5.85
C ARG A 68 -6.90 13.81 -4.60
N ARG A 69 -6.90 12.49 -4.52
CA ARG A 69 -7.43 11.78 -3.36
C ARG A 69 -6.45 10.70 -2.94
N LEU A 70 -6.23 10.66 -1.64
CA LEU A 70 -5.45 9.67 -0.93
C LEU A 70 -6.40 8.63 -0.32
N LEU A 71 -6.06 7.36 -0.46
CA LEU A 71 -6.62 6.27 0.34
C LEU A 71 -5.48 5.57 1.07
N THR A 72 -5.63 5.33 2.36
CA THR A 72 -4.66 4.60 3.17
C THR A 72 -5.32 3.44 3.89
N VAL A 73 -4.49 2.46 4.28
CA VAL A 73 -4.87 1.38 5.18
C VAL A 73 -3.86 1.30 6.32
N SER A 74 -4.32 0.86 7.49
CA SER A 74 -3.49 0.66 8.67
C SER A 74 -3.42 -0.80 9.10
N ASP A 75 -2.31 -1.15 9.74
CA ASP A 75 -2.13 -2.43 10.42
C ASP A 75 -3.23 -2.67 11.47
N GLN A 76 -3.83 -1.62 12.03
CA GLN A 76 -4.93 -1.68 12.99
C GLN A 76 -6.32 -1.93 12.37
N GLY A 77 -6.39 -2.13 11.05
CA GLY A 77 -7.63 -2.46 10.35
C GLY A 77 -8.55 -1.25 10.15
N TRP A 78 -7.97 -0.07 9.95
CA TRP A 78 -8.67 1.15 9.56
C TRP A 78 -8.23 1.59 8.16
N TRP A 79 -9.11 2.32 7.48
CA TRP A 79 -8.81 3.05 6.28
C TRP A 79 -9.02 4.55 6.50
N MET A 80 -8.27 5.37 5.78
CA MET A 80 -8.49 6.81 5.68
C MET A 80 -8.64 7.20 4.22
N SER A 81 -9.53 8.15 3.94
CA SER A 81 -9.64 8.85 2.67
C SER A 81 -9.47 10.35 2.93
N ALA A 82 -8.77 11.05 2.05
CA ALA A 82 -8.65 12.50 2.10
C ALA A 82 -8.49 13.08 0.69
N GLU A 83 -8.93 14.31 0.48
CA GLU A 83 -8.54 15.11 -0.68
C GLU A 83 -7.17 15.74 -0.41
N LEU A 84 -6.30 15.74 -1.42
CA LEU A 84 -4.99 16.35 -1.36
C LEU A 84 -5.09 17.77 -1.92
N ASP A 85 -4.69 18.74 -1.12
CA ASP A 85 -4.73 20.15 -1.49
C ASP A 85 -3.34 20.58 -1.98
N TYR A 86 -3.33 21.31 -3.10
CA TYR A 86 -2.10 21.77 -3.74
C TYR A 86 -2.08 23.30 -3.84
N ALA A 87 -0.95 23.90 -3.47
CA ALA A 87 -0.67 25.32 -3.64
C ALA A 87 0.58 25.48 -4.51
N GLY A 88 0.49 26.23 -5.61
CA GLY A 88 1.62 26.41 -6.53
C GLY A 88 2.18 25.09 -7.12
N GLY A 89 1.32 24.08 -7.29
CA GLY A 89 1.71 22.75 -7.76
C GLY A 89 2.38 21.86 -6.70
N ARG A 90 2.43 22.30 -5.44
CA ARG A 90 3.04 21.56 -4.33
C ARG A 90 1.97 21.07 -3.36
N LEU A 91 2.15 19.86 -2.82
CA LEU A 91 1.29 19.32 -1.78
C LEU A 91 1.40 20.21 -0.53
N SER A 92 0.28 20.82 -0.13
CA SER A 92 0.26 21.84 0.94
C SER A 92 -0.64 21.48 2.12
N ASN A 93 -1.68 20.68 1.90
CA ASN A 93 -2.59 20.25 2.96
C ASN A 93 -3.36 18.99 2.52
N LEU A 94 -4.24 18.50 3.40
CA LEU A 94 -5.31 17.60 3.04
C LEU A 94 -6.64 18.08 3.62
N SER A 95 -7.73 17.71 2.96
CA SER A 95 -9.08 18.11 3.33
C SER A 95 -10.07 16.94 3.23
N LYS A 96 -11.28 17.16 3.74
CA LYS A 96 -12.40 16.19 3.70
C LYS A 96 -12.03 14.78 4.19
N VAL A 97 -11.27 14.71 5.28
CA VAL A 97 -10.84 13.43 5.85
C VAL A 97 -12.04 12.59 6.25
N ARG A 98 -12.05 11.36 5.76
CA ARG A 98 -12.95 10.28 6.17
C ARG A 98 -12.13 9.14 6.74
N PHE A 99 -12.63 8.55 7.81
CA PHE A 99 -11.95 7.47 8.52
C PHE A 99 -12.95 6.37 8.85
N GLY A 100 -12.58 5.13 8.62
CA GLY A 100 -13.51 4.02 8.81
C GLY A 100 -12.83 2.67 8.99
N PRO A 101 -13.54 1.67 9.50
CA PRO A 101 -12.97 0.35 9.71
C PRO A 101 -12.88 -0.43 8.39
N LEU A 102 -11.81 -1.22 8.23
CA LEU A 102 -11.78 -2.28 7.24
C LEU A 102 -12.74 -3.40 7.70
N VAL A 103 -13.89 -3.49 7.01
CA VAL A 103 -14.92 -4.49 7.29
C VAL A 103 -14.63 -5.82 6.60
N ASN A 104 -15.13 -6.91 7.16
CA ASN A 104 -15.06 -8.24 6.56
C ASN A 104 -16.21 -8.48 5.56
N LYS A 105 -16.26 -9.68 4.95
CA LYS A 105 -17.34 -10.07 4.01
C LYS A 105 -18.76 -9.99 4.57
N ARG A 106 -18.92 -9.89 5.90
CA ARG A 106 -20.20 -9.72 6.60
C ARG A 106 -20.51 -8.25 6.92
N GLY A 107 -19.66 -7.31 6.48
CA GLY A 107 -19.81 -5.87 6.79
C GLY A 107 -19.44 -5.52 8.22
N LYS A 108 -18.72 -6.39 8.95
CA LYS A 108 -18.32 -6.14 10.35
C LYS A 108 -16.82 -5.99 10.46
N ARG A 109 -16.35 -5.12 11.35
CA ARG A 109 -14.93 -5.06 11.72
C ARG A 109 -14.48 -6.41 12.30
N TRP A 110 -13.25 -6.79 12.02
CA TRP A 110 -12.66 -7.97 12.64
C TRP A 110 -12.50 -7.76 14.15
N ARG A 111 -12.85 -8.75 14.98
CA ARG A 111 -12.67 -8.66 16.44
C ARG A 111 -11.24 -8.94 16.89
N ARG A 112 -10.52 -9.82 16.20
CA ARG A 112 -9.15 -10.23 16.58
C ARG A 112 -8.12 -9.51 15.72
N LYS A 113 -7.11 -8.87 16.33
CA LYS A 113 -6.02 -8.11 15.66
C LYS A 113 -5.34 -8.89 14.54
N ARG A 114 -5.20 -10.21 14.67
CA ARG A 114 -4.61 -11.07 13.62
C ARG A 114 -5.32 -11.06 12.25
N PHE A 115 -6.52 -10.49 12.16
CA PHE A 115 -7.26 -10.32 10.91
C PHE A 115 -7.30 -8.85 10.45
N GLN A 116 -6.72 -7.93 11.22
CA GLN A 116 -6.78 -6.49 10.95
C GLN A 116 -5.54 -5.96 10.21
N ASP A 117 -4.37 -6.59 10.37
CA ASP A 117 -3.08 -6.23 9.71
C ASP A 117 -3.22 -6.10 8.20
N ALA A 118 -3.55 -4.90 7.74
CA ALA A 118 -3.55 -4.53 6.34
C ALA A 118 -2.20 -3.86 6.06
N GLU A 119 -1.35 -4.53 5.28
CA GLU A 119 0.00 -4.05 5.00
C GLU A 119 0.13 -3.41 3.62
N ALA A 120 -0.81 -3.69 2.72
CA ALA A 120 -0.70 -3.26 1.33
C ALA A 120 -2.05 -2.76 0.79
N ILE A 121 -2.01 -1.74 -0.06
CA ILE A 121 -3.17 -1.27 -0.84
C ILE A 121 -2.73 -0.95 -2.27
N ALA A 122 -3.56 -1.30 -3.25
CA ALA A 122 -3.31 -1.00 -4.66
C ALA A 122 -4.62 -0.72 -5.40
N THR A 123 -4.58 0.09 -6.46
CA THR A 123 -5.73 0.24 -7.36
C THR A 123 -5.98 -1.08 -8.11
N PHE A 124 -7.24 -1.44 -8.31
CA PHE A 124 -7.60 -2.67 -9.03
C PHE A 124 -7.57 -2.50 -10.56
N GLY A 125 -7.95 -1.31 -11.03
CA GLY A 125 -8.00 -0.96 -12.43
C GLY A 125 -7.06 0.21 -12.77
N ALA A 126 -7.27 0.78 -13.96
CA ALA A 126 -6.57 1.99 -14.38
C ALA A 126 -6.86 3.21 -13.48
N ASP A 127 -7.96 3.15 -12.73
CA ASP A 127 -8.30 4.07 -11.64
C ASP A 127 -9.03 3.32 -10.51
N GLU A 128 -9.27 4.05 -9.42
CA GLU A 128 -9.90 3.60 -8.18
C GLU A 128 -11.38 3.23 -8.33
N SER A 129 -12.06 3.64 -9.42
CA SER A 129 -13.48 3.34 -9.62
C SER A 129 -13.72 1.83 -9.78
N ALA A 130 -12.71 1.11 -10.27
CA ALA A 130 -12.70 -0.34 -10.34
C ALA A 130 -12.50 -1.01 -8.95
N GLY A 131 -12.23 -0.22 -7.92
CA GLY A 131 -11.98 -0.62 -6.55
C GLY A 131 -10.49 -0.62 -6.17
N VAL A 132 -10.23 -0.94 -4.90
CA VAL A 132 -8.87 -1.11 -4.37
C VAL A 132 -8.67 -2.51 -3.79
N LEU A 133 -7.51 -3.06 -4.05
CA LEU A 133 -7.00 -4.29 -3.43
C LEU A 133 -6.38 -3.94 -2.10
N VAL A 134 -6.69 -4.71 -1.06
CA VAL A 134 -6.05 -4.64 0.25
C VAL A 134 -5.44 -6.00 0.58
N GLY A 135 -4.14 -6.02 0.87
CA GLY A 135 -3.37 -7.18 1.29
C GLY A 135 -3.23 -7.24 2.81
N TYR A 136 -3.30 -8.45 3.38
CA TYR A 136 -3.16 -8.66 4.82
C TYR A 136 -2.09 -9.71 5.12
N GLU A 137 -1.26 -9.47 6.12
CA GLU A 137 -0.06 -10.26 6.35
C GLU A 137 -0.29 -11.50 7.25
N ARG A 138 -0.68 -11.31 8.52
CA ARG A 138 -0.85 -12.42 9.51
C ARG A 138 -1.78 -13.55 9.07
N ARG A 139 -2.72 -13.25 8.19
CA ARG A 139 -3.60 -14.20 7.52
C ARG A 139 -3.56 -13.86 6.04
N PRO A 140 -2.56 -14.38 5.30
CA PRO A 140 -2.30 -13.99 3.91
C PRO A 140 -3.57 -14.13 3.09
N ARG A 141 -4.10 -12.97 2.70
CA ARG A 141 -5.29 -12.85 1.88
C ARG A 141 -5.28 -11.49 1.21
N MET A 142 -6.05 -11.40 0.15
CA MET A 142 -6.34 -10.14 -0.52
C MET A 142 -7.85 -9.95 -0.59
N GLN A 143 -8.28 -8.70 -0.48
CA GLN A 143 -9.68 -8.31 -0.52
C GLN A 143 -9.83 -7.12 -1.47
N LEU A 144 -10.84 -7.17 -2.33
CA LEU A 144 -11.21 -6.08 -3.22
C LEU A 144 -12.34 -5.28 -2.57
N TYR A 145 -12.07 -4.02 -2.26
CA TYR A 145 -13.03 -3.05 -1.74
C TYR A 145 -13.55 -2.15 -2.86
N LYS A 146 -14.84 -1.79 -2.78
CA LYS A 146 -15.38 -0.71 -3.59
C LYS A 146 -14.96 0.62 -2.99
N VAL A 147 -14.84 1.63 -3.84
CA VAL A 147 -14.54 3.01 -3.46
C VAL A 147 -15.67 3.90 -3.94
N ASP A 148 -16.11 4.84 -3.12
CA ASP A 148 -17.03 5.91 -3.49
C ASP A 148 -16.47 7.31 -3.13
N ALA A 149 -17.32 8.32 -3.18
CA ALA A 149 -16.96 9.69 -2.84
C ALA A 149 -16.54 9.88 -1.37
N GLU A 150 -16.81 8.94 -0.45
CA GLU A 150 -16.44 9.05 0.96
C GLU A 150 -15.31 8.10 1.36
N GLY A 151 -15.02 7.07 0.57
CA GLY A 151 -13.88 6.18 0.79
C GLY A 151 -14.23 4.73 0.50
N LEU A 152 -13.77 3.81 1.37
CA LEU A 152 -14.05 2.39 1.18
C LEU A 152 -15.48 2.05 1.61
N THR A 153 -16.21 1.39 0.73
CA THR A 153 -17.64 1.13 0.91
C THR A 153 -18.02 -0.34 0.65
N GLY A 154 -19.16 -0.72 1.22
CA GLY A 154 -19.76 -2.03 1.04
C GLY A 154 -18.92 -3.20 1.60
N ARG A 155 -19.28 -4.41 1.16
CA ARG A 155 -18.62 -5.65 1.59
C ARG A 155 -17.49 -5.99 0.61
N PRO A 156 -16.27 -6.27 1.09
CA PRO A 156 -15.18 -6.65 0.21
C PRO A 156 -15.39 -8.03 -0.41
N LYS A 157 -14.90 -8.19 -1.64
CA LYS A 157 -14.82 -9.47 -2.34
C LYS A 157 -13.47 -10.13 -2.07
N PRO A 158 -13.42 -11.41 -1.67
CA PRO A 158 -12.15 -12.10 -1.48
C PRO A 158 -11.44 -12.31 -2.82
N ILE A 159 -10.13 -12.08 -2.86
CA ILE A 159 -9.27 -12.45 -3.97
C ILE A 159 -8.48 -13.69 -3.58
N ALA A 160 -8.57 -14.72 -4.41
CA ALA A 160 -7.83 -15.96 -4.18
C ALA A 160 -6.32 -15.70 -4.29
N VAL A 161 -5.61 -15.98 -3.20
CA VAL A 161 -4.14 -15.93 -3.16
C VAL A 161 -3.56 -17.34 -3.31
N PRO A 162 -2.49 -17.51 -4.10
CA PRO A 162 -1.79 -18.78 -4.26
C PRO A 162 -1.39 -19.42 -2.92
N LYS A 163 -1.53 -20.75 -2.81
CA LYS A 163 -1.06 -21.51 -1.63
C LYS A 163 0.42 -21.27 -1.33
N ALA A 164 1.22 -20.98 -2.36
CA ALA A 164 2.64 -20.69 -2.23
C ALA A 164 2.95 -19.45 -1.40
N MET A 165 2.06 -18.45 -1.36
CA MET A 165 2.22 -17.25 -0.54
C MET A 165 2.03 -17.54 0.96
N LYS A 166 1.25 -18.57 1.28
CA LYS A 166 1.01 -19.02 2.67
C LYS A 166 2.13 -19.89 3.24
N LYS A 167 3.22 -20.06 2.48
CA LYS A 167 4.38 -20.89 2.85
C LYS A 167 5.57 -19.95 3.08
N GLY A 168 5.92 -19.72 4.34
CA GLY A 168 7.01 -18.82 4.73
C GLY A 168 7.17 -18.71 6.23
N ARG A 169 8.12 -17.86 6.66
CA ARG A 169 8.19 -17.43 8.06
C ARG A 169 6.90 -16.68 8.39
N LYS A 170 6.29 -17.00 9.54
CA LYS A 170 5.10 -16.30 10.04
C LYS A 170 5.39 -14.80 10.12
N ASN A 171 4.43 -13.97 9.68
CA ASN A 171 4.48 -12.50 9.77
C ASN A 171 5.65 -11.85 9.02
N LYS A 172 6.00 -12.34 7.82
CA LYS A 172 6.80 -11.62 6.79
C LYS A 172 6.38 -11.98 5.37
N GLU A 173 5.09 -12.22 5.16
CA GLU A 173 4.59 -12.97 3.99
C GLU A 173 4.11 -12.07 2.84
N LEU A 174 3.53 -10.90 3.14
CA LEU A 174 2.90 -10.02 2.15
C LEU A 174 3.02 -8.54 2.54
N GLU A 175 3.86 -7.80 1.83
CA GLU A 175 4.07 -6.36 2.06
C GLU A 175 3.53 -5.50 0.94
N ALA A 176 3.58 -6.00 -0.29
CA ALA A 176 3.23 -5.20 -1.45
C ALA A 176 2.36 -6.04 -2.37
N VAL A 177 1.32 -5.43 -2.93
CA VAL A 177 0.39 -6.07 -3.87
C VAL A 177 0.09 -5.15 -5.04
N GLY A 178 -0.37 -5.73 -6.14
CA GLY A 178 -0.88 -4.95 -7.26
C GLY A 178 -1.59 -5.80 -8.30
N ARG A 179 -2.15 -5.14 -9.30
CA ARG A 179 -2.73 -5.78 -10.48
C ARG A 179 -2.28 -5.05 -11.74
N PHE A 180 -1.70 -5.78 -12.68
CA PHE A 180 -1.25 -5.22 -13.95
C PHE A 180 -2.46 -4.86 -14.81
N GLY A 181 -2.58 -3.58 -15.17
CA GLY A 181 -3.58 -3.10 -16.13
C GLY A 181 -3.16 -3.26 -17.60
N ALA A 182 -1.85 -3.25 -17.87
CA ALA A 182 -1.28 -3.28 -19.21
C ALA A 182 0.10 -3.98 -19.23
N GLY A 183 0.72 -4.03 -20.41
CA GLY A 183 2.03 -4.63 -20.61
C GLY A 183 2.02 -6.17 -20.64
N PRO A 184 3.20 -6.82 -20.65
CA PRO A 184 3.31 -8.28 -20.83
C PRO A 184 2.65 -9.11 -19.72
N ASN A 185 2.38 -8.49 -18.56
CA ASN A 185 1.75 -9.14 -17.42
C ASN A 185 0.28 -8.71 -17.21
N ALA A 186 -0.35 -8.02 -18.17
CA ALA A 186 -1.71 -7.51 -18.07
C ALA A 186 -2.72 -8.57 -17.54
N GLY A 187 -3.49 -8.17 -16.54
CA GLY A 187 -4.50 -8.99 -15.86
C GLY A 187 -3.94 -9.96 -14.80
N LYS A 188 -2.61 -10.07 -14.63
CA LYS A 188 -2.02 -10.77 -13.49
C LYS A 188 -2.05 -9.88 -12.23
N TYR A 189 -2.16 -10.51 -11.07
CA TYR A 189 -1.79 -9.91 -9.79
C TYR A 189 -0.30 -10.08 -9.56
N ILE A 190 0.26 -9.21 -8.73
CA ILE A 190 1.61 -9.31 -8.16
C ILE A 190 1.54 -9.21 -6.65
N ALA A 191 2.41 -9.96 -5.97
CA ALA A 191 2.66 -9.83 -4.55
C ALA A 191 4.16 -9.96 -4.26
N LEU A 192 4.67 -9.16 -3.34
CA LEU A 192 6.04 -9.23 -2.83
C LEU A 192 6.01 -9.44 -1.31
N SER A 193 6.93 -10.24 -0.79
CA SER A 193 7.16 -10.38 0.65
C SER A 193 8.16 -9.34 1.17
N GLU A 194 8.18 -9.10 2.48
CA GLU A 194 9.23 -8.28 3.13
C GLU A 194 10.58 -8.99 3.08
N ALA A 195 10.62 -10.20 3.64
CA ALA A 195 11.84 -10.95 3.91
C ALA A 195 11.63 -12.47 3.81
N ASN A 196 10.67 -12.93 3.01
CA ASN A 196 10.63 -14.34 2.61
C ASN A 196 11.70 -14.55 1.53
N LEU A 197 12.91 -14.88 1.99
CA LEU A 197 14.07 -14.97 1.10
C LEU A 197 14.14 -16.34 0.41
N ASP A 198 14.62 -16.34 -0.83
CA ASP A 198 15.07 -17.56 -1.49
C ASP A 198 16.42 -18.03 -0.93
N LYS A 199 16.92 -19.16 -1.43
CA LYS A 199 18.18 -19.76 -0.98
C LYS A 199 19.41 -18.85 -1.18
N ASN A 200 19.30 -17.83 -2.03
CA ASN A 200 20.36 -16.89 -2.33
C ASN A 200 20.16 -15.54 -1.60
N GLY A 201 19.19 -15.44 -0.69
CA GLY A 201 18.91 -14.21 0.06
C GLY A 201 18.09 -13.17 -0.70
N ASN A 202 17.50 -13.51 -1.85
CA ASN A 202 16.67 -12.60 -2.64
C ASN A 202 15.21 -12.63 -2.17
N VAL A 203 14.49 -11.52 -2.28
CA VAL A 203 13.10 -11.38 -1.84
C VAL A 203 12.17 -12.13 -2.80
N LYS A 204 11.29 -13.00 -2.30
CA LYS A 204 10.34 -13.73 -3.14
C LYS A 204 9.19 -12.85 -3.60
N GLY A 205 8.80 -13.05 -4.86
CA GLY A 205 7.61 -12.49 -5.46
C GLY A 205 6.76 -13.55 -6.16
N TRP A 206 5.47 -13.23 -6.32
CA TRP A 206 4.51 -14.09 -7.00
C TRP A 206 3.69 -13.26 -7.99
N MET A 207 3.47 -13.81 -9.18
CA MET A 207 2.47 -13.32 -10.12
C MET A 207 1.46 -14.43 -10.43
N TRP A 208 0.19 -14.08 -10.58
CA TRP A 208 -0.83 -15.08 -10.93
C TRP A 208 -2.06 -14.46 -11.58
N ARG A 209 -2.80 -15.27 -12.34
CA ARG A 209 -4.17 -14.97 -12.75
C ARG A 209 -5.16 -15.64 -11.79
N PRO A 210 -6.38 -15.10 -11.61
CA PRO A 210 -7.42 -15.79 -10.84
C PRO A 210 -7.59 -17.24 -11.32
N GLY A 211 -7.57 -18.21 -10.41
CA GLY A 211 -7.73 -19.63 -10.75
C GLY A 211 -6.47 -20.37 -11.24
N HIS A 212 -5.36 -19.66 -11.46
CA HIS A 212 -4.11 -20.27 -11.96
C HIS A 212 -3.04 -20.41 -10.86
N LYS A 213 -2.07 -21.31 -11.09
CA LYS A 213 -0.88 -21.44 -10.23
C LYS A 213 -0.03 -20.17 -10.32
N ALA A 214 0.64 -19.82 -9.22
CA ALA A 214 1.57 -18.70 -9.19
C ALA A 214 2.84 -18.96 -9.99
N GLU A 215 3.23 -17.98 -10.78
CA GLU A 215 4.58 -17.79 -11.28
C GLU A 215 5.41 -17.16 -10.17
N ARG A 216 6.46 -17.85 -9.71
CA ARG A 216 7.38 -17.31 -8.71
C ARG A 216 8.52 -16.59 -9.41
N PHE A 217 9.02 -15.52 -8.80
CA PHE A 217 10.24 -14.82 -9.18
C PHE A 217 10.92 -14.30 -7.91
N SER A 218 12.11 -13.74 -8.04
CA SER A 218 12.84 -13.13 -6.94
C SER A 218 13.25 -11.70 -7.30
N ILE A 219 13.25 -10.80 -6.32
CA ILE A 219 13.85 -9.47 -6.39
C ILE A 219 15.23 -9.55 -5.75
N ARG A 220 16.27 -9.17 -6.48
CA ARG A 220 17.62 -9.06 -5.92
C ARG A 220 17.59 -8.06 -4.78
N ARG A 221 18.00 -8.53 -3.59
CA ARG A 221 18.10 -7.69 -2.41
C ARG A 221 19.32 -6.79 -2.53
N ARG A 222 19.16 -5.51 -2.16
CA ARG A 222 20.27 -4.55 -2.11
C ARG A 222 20.56 -4.20 -0.66
N ARG A 223 21.83 -4.33 -0.26
CA ARG A 223 22.30 -3.98 1.07
C ARG A 223 21.38 -4.60 2.13
N ASP A 224 20.86 -3.77 3.02
CA ASP A 224 20.00 -4.10 4.12
C ASP A 224 18.58 -3.54 3.99
N TYR A 225 18.18 -3.16 2.77
CA TYR A 225 16.82 -2.77 2.46
C TYR A 225 15.86 -3.96 2.45
N SER A 226 14.61 -3.67 2.80
CA SER A 226 13.44 -4.55 2.72
C SER A 226 12.39 -3.90 1.82
N VAL A 227 11.69 -4.69 1.00
CA VAL A 227 10.55 -4.21 0.21
C VAL A 227 9.39 -3.91 1.14
N THR A 228 8.81 -2.71 1.03
CA THR A 228 7.65 -2.31 1.84
C THR A 228 6.44 -1.87 1.03
N ASP A 229 6.60 -1.55 -0.26
CA ASP A 229 5.45 -1.27 -1.13
C ASP A 229 5.81 -1.42 -2.62
N LEU A 230 4.80 -1.39 -3.50
CA LEU A 230 4.97 -1.31 -4.95
C LEU A 230 3.89 -0.45 -5.61
N ALA A 231 4.27 0.18 -6.72
CA ALA A 231 3.34 0.84 -7.64
C ALA A 231 3.55 0.29 -9.06
N ILE A 232 2.45 -0.09 -9.72
CA ILE A 232 2.48 -0.50 -11.13
C ILE A 232 2.25 0.73 -12.00
N LEU A 233 3.20 1.03 -12.87
CA LEU A 233 3.12 2.13 -13.81
C LEU A 233 2.23 1.77 -15.00
N ARG A 234 1.82 2.79 -15.77
CA ARG A 234 0.86 2.64 -16.89
C ARG A 234 1.31 1.62 -17.95
N GLY A 235 2.62 1.49 -18.19
CA GLY A 235 3.19 0.50 -19.12
C GLY A 235 3.35 -0.91 -18.54
N GLY A 236 3.03 -1.10 -17.26
CA GLY A 236 3.22 -2.37 -16.54
C GLY A 236 4.57 -2.52 -15.85
N ASP A 237 5.48 -1.56 -15.99
CA ASP A 237 6.70 -1.50 -15.16
C ASP A 237 6.31 -1.34 -13.68
N VAL A 238 7.16 -1.78 -12.76
CA VAL A 238 6.88 -1.77 -11.32
C VAL A 238 7.92 -0.90 -10.62
N ALA A 239 7.48 0.16 -9.94
CA ALA A 239 8.28 0.84 -8.95
C ALA A 239 8.13 0.11 -7.62
N ILE A 240 9.23 -0.28 -6.98
CA ILE A 240 9.21 -0.83 -5.62
C ILE A 240 9.75 0.21 -4.65
N LEU A 241 9.10 0.32 -3.49
CA LEU A 241 9.57 1.09 -2.36
C LEU A 241 10.29 0.15 -1.39
N GLU A 242 11.49 0.51 -1.03
CA GLU A 242 12.30 -0.23 -0.09
C GLU A 242 12.71 0.66 1.08
N ARG A 243 12.70 0.10 2.29
CA ARG A 243 13.07 0.81 3.52
C ARG A 243 14.10 0.02 4.32
N ARG A 244 14.92 0.77 5.05
CA ARG A 244 15.89 0.25 6.01
C ARG A 244 15.59 0.88 7.36
N LEU A 245 15.18 0.06 8.31
CA LEU A 245 14.96 0.43 9.71
C LEU A 245 15.69 -0.57 10.61
N GLY A 246 16.28 -0.10 11.71
CA GLY A 246 16.94 -0.98 12.68
C GLY A 246 17.70 -0.22 13.76
N PHE A 247 17.93 -0.89 14.90
CA PHE A 247 18.46 -0.30 16.15
C PHE A 247 19.82 0.42 16.02
N LEU A 248 20.64 0.07 15.02
CA LEU A 248 21.96 0.67 14.78
C LEU A 248 22.12 1.20 13.35
N LYS A 249 21.01 1.38 12.63
CA LYS A 249 21.03 1.75 11.21
C LYS A 249 20.29 3.05 11.02
N LEU A 250 20.92 3.97 10.32
CA LEU A 250 20.23 5.19 9.91
C LEU A 250 19.07 4.83 8.97
N PRO A 251 17.86 5.35 9.23
CA PRO A 251 16.72 5.20 8.34
C PRO A 251 17.10 5.52 6.91
N GLY A 252 16.69 4.64 6.00
CA GLY A 252 16.98 4.78 4.59
C GLY A 252 15.78 4.35 3.76
N THR A 253 15.62 4.96 2.60
CA THR A 253 14.66 4.53 1.60
C THR A 253 15.27 4.52 0.21
N ALA A 254 14.77 3.62 -0.64
CA ALA A 254 15.11 3.57 -2.05
C ALA A 254 13.86 3.26 -2.87
N ILE A 255 13.80 3.83 -4.07
CA ILE A 255 12.80 3.48 -5.07
C ILE A 255 13.53 2.88 -6.27
N ARG A 256 13.13 1.67 -6.67
CA ARG A 256 13.67 0.99 -7.86
C ARG A 256 12.59 0.74 -8.90
N LEU A 257 12.95 0.96 -10.16
CA LEU A 257 12.13 0.62 -11.31
C LEU A 257 12.52 -0.77 -11.85
N ILE A 258 11.56 -1.67 -11.86
CA ILE A 258 11.66 -3.01 -12.45
C ILE A 258 10.88 -3.03 -13.76
N LYS A 259 11.56 -3.43 -14.83
CA LYS A 259 10.92 -3.58 -16.15
C LYS A 259 9.93 -4.74 -16.16
N ALA A 260 8.74 -4.51 -16.70
CA ALA A 260 7.69 -5.51 -16.82
C ALA A 260 8.17 -6.76 -17.57
N SER A 261 9.02 -6.58 -18.58
CA SER A 261 9.61 -7.63 -19.40
C SER A 261 10.59 -8.54 -18.64
N ALA A 262 11.15 -8.07 -17.52
CA ALA A 262 12.03 -8.86 -16.67
C ALA A 262 11.23 -9.76 -15.70
N LEU A 263 10.00 -9.37 -15.36
CA LEU A 263 9.12 -10.13 -14.48
C LEU A 263 8.58 -11.37 -15.20
N LYS A 264 9.29 -12.49 -15.04
CA LYS A 264 8.98 -13.81 -15.61
C LYS A 264 9.13 -14.90 -14.56
N LYS A 265 8.46 -16.02 -14.76
CA LYS A 265 8.60 -17.22 -13.91
C LYS A 265 10.08 -17.63 -13.80
N GLY A 266 10.57 -17.77 -12.57
CA GLY A 266 11.93 -18.19 -12.24
C GLY A 266 12.99 -17.09 -12.31
N ALA A 267 12.64 -15.89 -12.77
CA ALA A 267 13.59 -14.79 -12.90
C ALA A 267 14.04 -14.29 -11.51
N THR A 268 15.32 -13.93 -11.40
CA THR A 268 15.79 -13.02 -10.36
C THR A 268 16.01 -11.66 -11.01
N VAL A 269 15.19 -10.69 -10.66
CA VAL A 269 15.22 -9.36 -11.29
C VAL A 269 15.94 -8.37 -10.39
N ASP A 270 16.63 -7.44 -11.03
CA ASP A 270 17.15 -6.24 -10.40
C ASP A 270 16.46 -5.03 -11.01
N GLY A 271 16.39 -3.95 -10.25
CA GLY A 271 15.75 -2.71 -10.66
C GLY A 271 16.76 -1.57 -10.78
N ARG A 272 16.50 -0.66 -11.71
CA ARG A 272 17.24 0.60 -11.79
C ARG A 272 16.82 1.48 -10.63
N VAL A 273 17.78 2.02 -9.89
CA VAL A 273 17.50 2.95 -8.78
C VAL A 273 17.01 4.27 -9.36
N LEU A 274 15.82 4.71 -8.96
CA LEU A 274 15.29 6.04 -9.31
C LEU A 274 15.70 7.07 -8.26
N MET A 275 15.70 6.69 -6.99
CA MET A 275 16.05 7.56 -5.87
C MET A 275 16.53 6.69 -4.71
N GLU A 276 17.53 7.18 -3.98
CA GLU A 276 17.97 6.63 -2.70
C GLU A 276 18.20 7.82 -1.76
N ALA A 277 17.74 7.69 -0.52
CA ALA A 277 17.80 8.73 0.50
C ALA A 277 18.02 8.11 1.88
N ALA A 278 18.64 8.87 2.78
CA ALA A 278 18.90 8.43 4.14
C ALA A 278 18.90 9.60 5.13
N ALA A 279 18.48 9.30 6.36
CA ALA A 279 18.67 10.20 7.48
C ALA A 279 20.19 10.36 7.79
N PRO A 280 20.64 11.53 8.27
CA PRO A 280 19.85 12.73 8.56
C PRO A 280 19.72 13.71 7.38
N ALA A 281 20.26 13.37 6.20
CA ALA A 281 20.24 14.31 5.06
C ALA A 281 18.83 14.49 4.46
N GLN A 282 18.01 13.45 4.52
CA GLN A 282 16.61 13.46 4.12
C GLN A 282 15.70 12.98 5.25
N LEU A 283 14.46 13.48 5.23
CA LEU A 283 13.39 13.01 6.09
C LEU A 283 12.95 11.61 5.65
N VAL A 284 13.35 10.60 6.42
CA VAL A 284 13.02 9.19 6.19
C VAL A 284 12.49 8.60 7.50
N ASP A 285 11.29 8.03 7.43
CA ASP A 285 10.57 7.34 8.52
C ASP A 285 10.30 5.86 8.17
#